data_AF-A0A933QS30-F1
#
_entry.id   AF-A0A933QS30-F1
#
_cell.length_a   1.000
_cell.length_b   1.000
_cell.length_c   1.000
_cell.angle_alpha   90.00
_cell.angle_beta   90.00
_cell.angle_gamma   90.00
#
_symmetry.space_group_name_H-M   'P 1'
#
loop_
_entity.id
_entity.type
_entity.pdbx_description
1 polymer ?
#
loop_
_entity_poly.entity_id
_entity_poly.type
_entity_poly.pdbx_seq_one_letter_code
_entity_poly.pdbx_strand_id
1 'polypeptide(L)'
;MMSGMSAYYISRAVISAALGFLLVLAGFHWWMAMLVGAIVFGLFLWAPRSGRYAVHPEFGVTALRRDEHTQAINDKAARNAFIITMLAIAGIAIYFGSTAPASVPVAMVQYVLILGALIYFVSDLFLRRS
;
A
#
# COMPACT_ATOMS: atom_id res chain seq x y z
N MET A 1 -1.31 -25.05 14.50
CA MET A 1 -2.00 -23.90 13.86
C MET A 1 -1.23 -23.23 12.72
N MET A 2 0.08 -23.43 12.54
CA MET A 2 0.86 -22.81 11.43
C MET A 2 0.99 -23.66 10.15
N SER A 3 0.60 -24.94 10.15
CA SER A 3 0.86 -25.84 9.01
C SER A 3 0.01 -25.55 7.76
N GLY A 4 -1.09 -24.80 7.88
CA GLY A 4 -1.99 -24.49 6.76
C GLY A 4 -1.61 -23.24 5.92
N MET A 5 -0.74 -22.36 6.42
CA MET A 5 -0.40 -21.10 5.74
C MET A 5 0.89 -21.17 4.90
N SER A 6 1.55 -22.33 4.84
CA SER A 6 2.80 -22.52 4.10
C SER A 6 2.65 -22.19 2.62
N ALA A 7 1.59 -22.67 1.98
CA ALA A 7 1.28 -22.40 0.57
C ALA A 7 1.10 -20.89 0.29
N TYR A 8 0.45 -20.17 1.21
CA TYR A 8 0.33 -18.71 1.14
C TYR A 8 1.72 -18.05 1.18
N TYR A 9 2.54 -18.35 2.19
CA TYR A 9 3.84 -17.70 2.35
C TYR A 9 4.81 -18.01 1.22
N ILE A 10 4.83 -19.25 0.71
CA ILE A 10 5.65 -19.64 -0.44
C ILE A 10 5.20 -18.85 -1.68
N SER A 11 3.90 -18.78 -1.95
CA SER A 11 3.40 -18.00 -3.08
C SER A 11 3.77 -16.51 -2.97
N ARG A 12 3.67 -15.92 -1.76
CA ARG A 12 4.05 -14.53 -1.53
C ARG A 12 5.56 -14.29 -1.66
N ALA A 13 6.38 -15.24 -1.24
CA ALA A 13 7.82 -15.19 -1.46
C ALA A 13 8.17 -15.19 -2.96
N VAL A 14 7.53 -16.07 -3.73
CA VAL A 14 7.71 -16.15 -5.20
C VAL A 14 7.28 -14.85 -5.88
N ILE A 15 6.12 -14.29 -5.52
CA ILE A 15 5.65 -13.01 -6.08
C ILE A 15 6.62 -11.87 -5.75
N SER A 16 7.06 -11.78 -4.50
CA SER A 16 8.02 -10.75 -4.07
C SER A 16 9.38 -10.89 -4.78
N ALA A 17 9.86 -12.12 -4.96
CA ALA A 17 11.09 -12.39 -5.68
C ALA A 17 10.95 -12.06 -7.17
N ALA A 18 9.83 -12.43 -7.80
CA ALA A 18 9.53 -12.10 -9.19
C ALA A 18 9.47 -10.59 -9.41
N LEU A 19 8.85 -9.83 -8.50
CA LEU A 19 8.85 -8.37 -8.56
C LEU A 19 10.27 -7.78 -8.47
N GLY A 20 11.08 -8.27 -7.53
CA GLY A 20 12.48 -7.87 -7.42
C GLY A 20 13.26 -8.18 -8.71
N PHE A 21 13.08 -9.37 -9.27
CA PHE A 21 13.71 -9.76 -10.52
C PHE A 21 13.29 -8.86 -11.70
N LEU A 22 12.01 -8.51 -11.80
CA LEU A 22 11.52 -7.56 -12.82
C LEU A 22 12.16 -6.18 -12.68
N LEU A 23 12.42 -5.70 -11.46
CA LEU A 23 13.12 -4.43 -11.25
C LEU A 23 14.58 -4.50 -11.72
N VAL A 24 15.27 -5.63 -11.49
CA VAL A 24 16.63 -5.82 -12.03
C VAL A 24 16.60 -5.76 -13.56
N LEU A 25 15.63 -6.41 -14.21
CA LEU A 25 15.46 -6.35 -15.67
C LEU A 25 15.13 -4.94 -16.18
N ALA A 26 14.42 -4.14 -15.38
CA ALA A 26 14.14 -2.73 -15.67
C ALA A 26 15.34 -1.80 -15.44
N GLY A 27 16.52 -2.34 -15.08
CA GLY A 27 17.77 -1.58 -14.92
C GLY A 27 17.98 -1.01 -13.52
N PHE A 28 17.16 -1.37 -12.53
CA PHE A 28 17.41 -0.97 -11.15
C PHE A 28 18.61 -1.72 -10.57
N HIS A 29 19.35 -1.05 -9.69
CA HIS A 29 20.48 -1.66 -9.00
C HIS A 29 20.02 -2.85 -8.15
N TRP A 30 20.78 -3.95 -8.17
CA TRP A 30 20.39 -5.23 -7.54
C TRP A 30 19.98 -5.11 -6.08
N TRP A 31 20.67 -4.28 -5.28
CA TRP A 31 20.33 -4.09 -3.86
C TRP A 31 19.00 -3.37 -3.67
N MET A 32 18.64 -2.41 -4.54
CA MET A 32 17.35 -1.71 -4.50
C MET A 32 16.22 -2.68 -4.83
N ALA A 33 16.42 -3.50 -5.86
CA ALA A 33 15.46 -4.52 -6.26
C ALA A 33 15.23 -5.56 -5.14
N MET A 34 16.31 -6.02 -4.50
CA MET A 34 16.20 -6.89 -3.32
C MET A 34 15.47 -6.21 -2.16
N LEU A 35 15.78 -4.95 -1.88
CA LEU A 35 15.14 -4.19 -0.80
C LEU A 35 13.63 -4.07 -1.05
N VAL A 36 13.21 -3.74 -2.27
CA VAL A 36 11.79 -3.67 -2.62
C VAL A 36 11.12 -5.05 -2.48
N GLY A 37 11.74 -6.11 -2.99
CA GLY A 37 11.22 -7.48 -2.83
C GLY A 37 11.06 -7.87 -1.35
N ALA A 38 12.05 -7.55 -0.52
CA ALA A 38 12.02 -7.81 0.93
C ALA A 38 10.92 -7.01 1.63
N ILE A 39 10.74 -5.72 1.29
CA ILE A 39 9.66 -4.88 1.83
C ILE A 39 8.29 -5.48 1.46
N VAL A 40 8.08 -5.85 0.19
CA VAL A 40 6.82 -6.44 -0.27
C VAL A 40 6.55 -7.77 0.42
N PHE A 41 7.58 -8.61 0.59
CA PHE A 41 7.43 -9.85 1.35
C PHE A 41 7.10 -9.58 2.83
N GLY A 42 7.76 -8.60 3.46
CA GLY A 42 7.45 -8.14 4.82
C GLY A 42 6.00 -7.71 4.97
N LEU A 43 5.44 -6.99 3.99
CA LEU A 43 4.02 -6.63 3.97
C LEU A 43 3.10 -7.87 3.92
N PHE A 44 3.47 -8.89 3.13
CA PHE A 44 2.72 -10.15 3.09
C PHE A 44 2.81 -10.97 4.38
N LEU A 45 3.92 -10.88 5.11
CA LEU A 45 4.06 -11.48 6.44
C LEU A 45 3.24 -10.75 7.51
N TRP A 46 3.11 -9.42 7.37
CA TRP A 46 2.33 -8.58 8.27
C TRP A 46 0.82 -8.70 8.02
N ALA A 47 0.38 -8.87 6.78
CA ALA A 47 -1.03 -8.86 6.39
C ALA A 47 -1.96 -9.81 7.20
N PRO A 48 -1.58 -11.07 7.51
CA PRO A 48 -2.42 -11.94 8.35
C PRO A 48 -2.56 -11.45 9.79
N ARG A 49 -1.60 -10.66 10.28
CA ARG A 49 -1.55 -10.15 11.67
C ARG A 49 -2.12 -8.74 11.81
N SER A 50 -2.40 -8.07 10.71
CA SER A 50 -2.81 -6.67 10.72
C SER A 50 -4.29 -6.46 11.08
N GLY A 51 -5.08 -7.53 11.25
CA GLY A 51 -6.54 -7.44 11.45
C GLY A 51 -7.29 -6.92 10.22
N ARG A 52 -6.65 -6.93 9.04
CA ARG A 52 -7.23 -6.45 7.77
C ARG A 52 -7.87 -7.55 6.93
N TYR A 53 -7.70 -8.80 7.35
CA TYR A 53 -8.13 -9.96 6.58
C TYR A 53 -8.60 -11.05 7.54
N ALA A 54 -9.71 -11.69 7.19
CA ALA A 54 -10.07 -12.99 7.71
C ALA A 54 -9.09 -14.03 7.14
N VAL A 55 -8.53 -14.85 8.02
CA VAL A 55 -7.55 -15.88 7.66
C VAL A 55 -8.27 -17.22 7.56
N HIS A 56 -8.27 -17.77 6.35
CA HIS A 56 -8.88 -19.04 5.97
C HIS A 56 -7.81 -19.98 5.40
N PRO A 57 -7.03 -20.68 6.25
CA PRO A 57 -5.93 -21.54 5.81
C PRO A 57 -6.36 -22.63 4.81
N GLU A 58 -7.64 -23.03 4.85
CA GLU A 58 -8.27 -23.97 3.93
C GLU A 58 -8.19 -23.56 2.45
N PHE A 59 -7.99 -22.27 2.14
CA PHE A 59 -7.86 -21.78 0.77
C PHE A 59 -6.41 -21.68 0.27
N GLY A 60 -5.43 -22.15 1.06
CA GLY A 60 -4.03 -22.24 0.64
C GLY A 60 -3.44 -20.89 0.19
N VAL A 61 -3.18 -20.72 -1.11
CA VAL A 61 -2.58 -19.48 -1.67
C VAL A 61 -3.47 -18.24 -1.47
N THR A 62 -4.79 -18.44 -1.45
CA THR A 62 -5.79 -17.36 -1.29
C THR A 62 -6.36 -17.32 0.13
N ALA A 63 -5.56 -17.71 1.12
CA ALA A 63 -5.97 -17.79 2.53
C ALA A 63 -6.39 -16.45 3.18
N LEU A 64 -6.12 -15.31 2.54
CA LEU A 64 -6.59 -14.01 3.03
C LEU A 64 -7.84 -13.57 2.29
N ARG A 65 -8.92 -13.31 3.03
CA ARG A 65 -10.14 -12.70 2.51
C ARG A 65 -10.50 -11.46 3.33
N ARG A 66 -11.16 -10.50 2.70
CA ARG A 66 -11.78 -9.39 3.41
C ARG A 66 -13.23 -9.76 3.69
N ASP A 67 -13.67 -9.51 4.91
CA ASP A 67 -15.07 -9.50 5.26
C ASP A 67 -15.71 -8.15 4.89
N GLU A 68 -17.04 -8.09 4.92
CA GLU A 68 -17.80 -6.89 4.55
C GLU A 68 -17.42 -5.68 5.42
N HIS A 69 -17.19 -5.93 6.72
CA HIS A 69 -16.79 -4.89 7.66
C HIS A 69 -15.41 -4.30 7.31
N THR A 70 -14.41 -5.13 7.06
CA THR A 70 -13.08 -4.65 6.65
C THR A 70 -13.10 -3.98 5.29
N GLN A 71 -13.93 -4.47 4.36
CA GLN A 71 -14.12 -3.81 3.07
C GLN A 71 -14.70 -2.41 3.25
N ALA A 72 -15.73 -2.25 4.08
CA ALA A 72 -16.32 -0.94 4.39
C ALA A 72 -15.32 0.02 5.05
N ILE A 73 -14.46 -0.46 5.96
CA ILE A 73 -13.37 0.34 6.54
C ILE A 73 -12.39 0.78 5.45
N ASN A 74 -11.95 -0.16 4.61
CA ASN A 74 -11.01 0.12 3.53
C ASN A 74 -11.56 1.18 2.57
N ASP A 75 -12.83 1.08 2.20
CA ASP A 75 -13.47 2.01 1.27
C ASP A 75 -13.61 3.41 1.88
N LYS A 76 -13.93 3.50 3.18
CA LYS A 76 -13.92 4.78 3.92
C LYS A 76 -12.51 5.39 4.00
N ALA A 77 -11.51 4.58 4.32
CA ALA A 77 -10.12 5.04 4.40
C ALA A 77 -9.59 5.49 3.03
N ALA A 78 -9.89 4.75 1.97
CA ALA A 78 -9.53 5.09 0.60
C ALA A 78 -10.22 6.38 0.15
N ARG A 79 -11.52 6.55 0.45
CA ARG A 79 -12.25 7.79 0.18
C ARG A 79 -11.64 8.99 0.89
N ASN A 80 -11.29 8.85 2.17
CA ASN A 80 -10.66 9.93 2.93
C ASN A 80 -9.31 10.34 2.33
N ALA A 81 -8.47 9.35 2.01
CA ALA A 81 -7.19 9.58 1.34
C ALA A 81 -7.38 10.29 -0.01
N PHE A 82 -8.34 9.83 -0.81
CA PHE A 82 -8.66 10.43 -2.10
C PHE A 82 -9.10 11.89 -1.97
N ILE A 83 -10.04 12.19 -1.07
CA ILE A 83 -10.53 13.56 -0.85
C ILE A 83 -9.39 14.49 -0.43
N ILE A 84 -8.60 14.10 0.57
CA ILE A 84 -7.49 14.93 1.06
C ILE A 84 -6.43 15.14 -0.03
N THR A 85 -6.12 14.11 -0.81
CA THR A 85 -5.17 14.19 -1.93
C THR A 85 -5.68 15.15 -3.01
N MET A 86 -6.98 15.08 -3.36
CA MET A 86 -7.61 16.00 -4.32
C MET A 86 -7.57 17.44 -3.84
N LEU A 87 -7.87 17.70 -2.56
CA LEU A 87 -7.79 19.03 -1.98
C LEU A 87 -6.34 19.57 -1.97
N ALA A 88 -5.36 18.73 -1.66
CA ALA A 88 -3.95 19.09 -1.71
C ALA A 88 -3.51 19.47 -3.14
N ILE A 89 -3.91 18.67 -4.14
CA ILE A 89 -3.64 18.95 -5.55
C ILE A 89 -4.28 20.27 -5.98
N ALA A 90 -5.54 20.52 -5.60
CA ALA A 90 -6.23 21.77 -5.90
C ALA A 90 -5.50 22.98 -5.27
N GLY A 91 -5.05 22.86 -4.02
CA GLY A 91 -4.26 23.90 -3.34
C GLY A 91 -2.94 24.19 -4.04
N ILE A 92 -2.21 23.14 -4.48
CA ILE A 92 -0.98 23.28 -5.26
C ILE A 92 -1.26 23.99 -6.58
N ALA A 93 -2.31 23.57 -7.31
CA ALA A 93 -2.67 24.14 -8.59
C ALA A 93 -3.04 25.63 -8.48
N ILE A 94 -3.77 26.02 -7.44
CA ILE A 94 -4.10 27.42 -7.17
C ILE A 94 -2.82 28.20 -6.83
N TYR A 95 -2.03 27.74 -5.87
CA TYR A 95 -0.83 28.46 -5.44
C TYR A 95 0.17 28.71 -6.58
N PHE A 96 0.50 27.67 -7.37
CA PHE A 96 1.41 27.80 -8.50
C PHE A 96 0.77 28.42 -9.75
N GLY A 97 -0.56 28.46 -9.83
CA GLY A 97 -1.30 29.10 -10.91
C GLY A 97 -1.50 30.60 -10.70
N SER A 98 -1.69 31.06 -9.46
CA SER A 98 -2.03 32.45 -9.16
C SER A 98 -0.99 33.22 -8.35
N THR A 99 -0.34 32.58 -7.38
CA THR A 99 0.45 33.29 -6.35
C THR A 99 1.94 33.24 -6.63
N ALA A 100 2.44 32.08 -7.04
CA ALA A 100 3.82 31.88 -7.45
C ALA A 100 3.85 31.22 -8.84
N PRO A 101 3.58 31.98 -9.93
CA PRO A 101 3.52 31.45 -11.29
C PRO A 101 4.84 30.79 -11.68
N ALA A 102 4.91 29.47 -11.53
CA ALA A 102 6.10 28.67 -11.75
C ALA A 102 5.72 27.21 -12.02
N SER A 103 6.64 26.45 -12.59
CA SER A 103 6.49 25.01 -12.74
C SER A 103 6.40 24.32 -11.37
N VAL A 104 5.42 23.44 -11.20
CA VAL A 104 5.28 22.62 -9.99
C VAL A 104 6.50 21.69 -9.86
N PRO A 105 7.27 21.76 -8.76
CA PRO A 105 8.41 20.88 -8.55
C PRO A 105 7.99 19.40 -8.49
N VAL A 106 8.78 18.50 -9.07
CA VAL A 106 8.53 17.04 -9.04
C VAL A 106 8.39 16.51 -7.59
N ALA A 107 9.11 17.12 -6.64
CA ALA A 107 9.00 16.78 -5.22
C ALA A 107 7.58 16.95 -4.66
N MET A 108 6.78 17.90 -5.18
CA MET A 108 5.39 18.09 -4.74
C MET A 108 4.53 16.86 -5.05
N VAL A 109 4.77 16.19 -6.18
CA VAL A 109 4.09 14.94 -6.51
C VAL A 109 4.42 13.86 -5.48
N GLN A 110 5.70 13.75 -5.08
CA GLN A 110 6.13 12.80 -4.05
C GLN A 110 5.44 13.08 -2.70
N TYR A 111 5.37 14.34 -2.28
CA TYR A 111 4.69 14.72 -1.04
C TYR A 111 3.19 14.42 -1.08
N VAL A 112 2.52 14.67 -2.20
CA VAL A 112 1.10 14.34 -2.37
C VAL A 112 0.86 12.83 -2.29
N LEU A 113 1.72 12.01 -2.90
CA LEU A 113 1.63 10.55 -2.81
C LEU A 113 1.86 10.06 -1.37
N ILE A 114 2.87 10.60 -0.67
CA ILE A 114 3.15 10.27 0.73
C ILE A 114 1.96 10.68 1.61
N LEU A 115 1.41 11.88 1.41
CA LEU A 115 0.25 12.37 2.14
C LEU A 115 -0.95 11.43 1.95
N GLY A 116 -1.28 11.06 0.71
CA GLY A 116 -2.37 10.14 0.42
C GLY A 116 -2.21 8.78 1.11
N ALA A 117 -1.00 8.21 1.05
CA ALA A 117 -0.69 6.97 1.75
C ALA A 117 -0.84 7.12 3.27
N LEU A 118 -0.30 8.18 3.86
CA LEU A 118 -0.42 8.45 5.29
C LEU A 118 -1.87 8.59 5.74
N ILE A 119 -2.68 9.37 5.03
CA ILE A 119 -4.10 9.55 5.35
C ILE A 119 -4.85 8.22 5.26
N TYR A 120 -4.55 7.39 4.25
CA TYR A 120 -5.14 6.06 4.15
C TYR A 120 -4.82 5.20 5.38
N PHE A 121 -3.54 5.07 5.75
CA PHE A 121 -3.13 4.23 6.88
C PHE A 121 -3.62 4.76 8.22
N VAL A 122 -3.60 6.08 8.42
CA VAL A 122 -4.11 6.72 9.63
C VAL A 122 -5.63 6.52 9.73
N SER A 123 -6.38 6.78 8.66
CA SER A 123 -7.83 6.58 8.65
C SER A 123 -8.21 5.12 8.86
N ASP A 124 -7.51 4.19 8.22
CA ASP A 124 -7.72 2.74 8.41
C ASP A 124 -7.48 2.33 9.86
N LEU A 125 -6.40 2.82 10.49
CA LEU A 125 -6.09 2.53 11.89
C LEU A 125 -7.16 3.09 12.85
N PHE A 126 -7.62 4.32 12.63
CA PHE A 126 -8.66 4.92 13.46
C PHE A 126 -10.00 4.18 13.35
N LEU A 127 -10.43 3.86 12.12
CA LEU A 127 -11.70 3.16 11.87
C LEU A 127 -11.73 1.72 12.39
N ARG A 128 -10.57 1.10 12.62
CA ARG A 128 -10.46 -0.23 13.25
C ARG A 128 -10.49 -0.20 14.77
N ARG A 129 -10.32 0.98 15.37
CA ARG A 129 -10.36 1.18 16.84
C ARG A 129 -11.75 1.59 17.34
N SER A 130 -12.62 2.07 16.45
CA SER A 130 -14.01 2.48 16.74
C SER A 130 -14.98 1.32 16.62
#